data_AF-A0A8T4IQP5-F1
#
_entry.id   AF-A0A8T4IQP5-F1
#
_cell.length_a   1.000
_cell.length_b   1.000
_cell.length_c   1.000
_cell.angle_alpha   90.00
_cell.angle_beta   90.00
_cell.angle_gamma   90.00
#
_symmetry.space_group_name_H-M   'P 1'
#
loop_
_entity.id
_entity.type
_entity.pdbx_description
1 polymer ?
#
loop_
_entity_poly.entity_id
_entity_poly.type
_entity_poly.pdbx_seq_one_letter_code
_entity_poly.pdbx_strand_id
1 'polypeptide(L)' 'MRVRRLGWAGVEIEAGGTRLVIDCVRDLSPLFTGWQPGEGLAAPSGQATAALVTHLHRDHTDASALADASVW' A
#
# COMPACT_ATOMS: atom_id res chain seq x y z
N MET A 1 10.69 -12.86 9.73
CA MET A 1 10.00 -11.56 9.51
C MET A 1 10.67 -10.88 8.35
N ARG A 2 9.91 -10.34 7.40
CA ARG A 2 10.39 -9.58 6.24
C ARG A 2 9.61 -8.27 6.17
N VAL A 3 10.31 -7.18 5.89
CA VAL A 3 9.72 -5.85 5.68
C VAL A 3 10.15 -5.37 4.30
N ARG A 4 9.21 -4.82 3.53
CA ARG A 4 9.45 -4.32 2.18
C ARG A 4 8.78 -2.98 2.00
N ARG A 5 9.50 -2.02 1.43
CA ARG A 5 8.95 -0.72 1.08
C ARG A 5 8.13 -0.85 -0.20
N LEU A 6 6.88 -0.36 -0.17
CA LEU A 6 5.99 -0.29 -1.34
C LEU A 6 6.05 1.07 -2.04
N GLY A 7 6.83 2.02 -1.52
CA GLY A 7 6.90 3.39 -2.06
C GLY A 7 6.04 4.35 -1.25
N TRP A 8 6.34 5.65 -1.33
CA TRP A 8 5.77 6.66 -0.43
C TRP A 8 5.89 6.21 1.07
N ALA A 9 4.78 6.24 1.80
CA ALA A 9 4.61 5.70 3.16
C ALA A 9 4.28 4.19 3.20
N GLY A 10 4.04 3.58 2.04
CA GLY A 10 3.61 2.19 1.89
C GLY A 10 4.65 1.18 2.38
N VAL A 11 4.21 0.23 3.22
CA VAL A 11 5.04 -0.86 3.74
C VAL A 11 4.28 -2.17 3.67
N GLU A 12 4.99 -3.23 3.30
CA GLU A 12 4.56 -4.62 3.40
C GLU A 12 5.37 -5.32 4.50
N ILE A 13 4.68 -6.02 5.39
CA ILE A 13 5.28 -6.83 6.45
C ILE A 13 4.79 -8.26 6.32
N GLU A 14 5.72 -9.22 6.33
CA GLU A 14 5.43 -10.65 6.37
C GLU A 14 6.05 -11.28 7.62
N ALA A 15 5.23 -11.95 8.42
CA ALA A 15 5.65 -12.66 9.62
C ALA A 15 4.69 -13.81 9.93
N GLY A 16 5.20 -14.99 10.30
CA GLY A 16 4.34 -16.12 10.67
C GLY A 16 3.37 -16.57 9.57
N GLY A 17 3.72 -16.38 8.30
CA GLY A 17 2.85 -16.71 7.16
C GLY A 17 1.70 -15.73 6.91
N THR A 18 1.60 -14.65 7.70
CA THR A 18 0.63 -13.57 7.48
C THR A 18 1.29 -12.36 6.85
N ARG A 19 0.49 -11.57 6.12
CA ARG A 19 0.91 -10.35 5.46
C ARG A 19 0.06 -9.17 5.90
N LEU A 20 0.70 -8.08 6.27
CA LEU A 20 0.09 -6.78 6.56
C LEU A 20 0.59 -5.77 5.52
N VAL A 21 -0.32 -4.97 4.97
CA VAL A 21 0.03 -3.76 4.22
C VAL A 21 -0.30 -2.53 5.06
N ILE A 22 0.60 -1.54 5.04
CA ILE A 22 0.46 -0.28 5.75
C ILE A 22 0.51 0.84 4.71
N ASP A 23 -0.45 1.78 4.78
CA ASP A 23 -0.52 2.98 3.92
C ASP A 23 -0.32 2.65 2.42
N CYS A 24 -0.93 1.56 1.96
CA CYS A 24 -0.76 1.07 0.60
C CYS A 24 -1.59 1.92 -0.38
N VAL A 25 -0.89 2.71 -1.18
CA VAL A 25 -1.46 3.58 -2.22
C VAL A 25 -1.00 3.13 -3.61
N ARG A 26 -1.84 3.34 -4.62
CA ARG A 26 -1.49 3.09 -6.03
C ARG A 26 -1.62 4.34 -6.91
N ASP A 27 -2.20 5.41 -6.39
CA ASP A 27 -2.39 6.67 -7.12
C ASP A 27 -1.96 7.87 -6.26
N LEU A 28 -0.92 8.58 -6.70
CA LEU A 28 -0.44 9.82 -6.09
C LEU A 28 -0.78 11.06 -6.95
N SER A 29 -1.53 10.90 -8.04
CA SER A 29 -1.98 12.01 -8.89
C SER A 29 -2.76 13.11 -8.14
N PRO A 30 -3.47 12.85 -7.01
CA PRO A 30 -4.09 13.92 -6.23
C PRO A 30 -3.09 14.88 -5.56
N LEU A 31 -1.83 14.48 -5.39
CA LEU A 31 -0.79 15.28 -4.73
C LEU A 31 0.13 15.98 -5.73
N PHE A 32 0.39 15.34 -6.87
CA PHE A 32 1.40 15.77 -7.82
C PHE A 32 0.81 15.85 -9.23
N THR A 33 0.84 17.05 -9.81
CA THR A 33 0.53 17.23 -11.22
C THR A 33 1.62 16.57 -12.07
N GLY A 34 1.22 15.67 -12.98
CA GLY A 34 2.13 14.99 -13.91
C GLY A 34 2.73 13.68 -13.42
N TRP A 35 2.36 13.20 -12.22
CA TRP A 35 2.77 11.87 -11.75
C TRP A 35 2.33 10.78 -12.73
N GLN A 36 3.24 9.84 -13.02
CA GLN A 36 2.97 8.71 -13.90
C GLN A 36 2.47 7.50 -13.10
N PRO A 37 1.41 6.80 -13.56
CA PRO A 37 0.90 5.60 -12.90
C PRO A 37 1.98 4.58 -12.54
N GLY A 38 2.07 4.24 -11.25
CA GLY A 38 3.01 3.26 -10.70
C GLY A 38 4.43 3.80 -10.46
N GLU A 39 4.73 5.05 -10.81
CA GLU A 39 6.06 5.62 -10.59
C GLU A 39 6.38 5.70 -9.09
N GLY A 40 7.49 5.06 -8.70
CA GLY A 40 7.96 5.03 -7.31
C GLY A 40 7.14 4.16 -6.37
N LEU A 41 6.15 3.41 -6.88
CA LEU A 41 5.30 2.50 -6.12
C LEU A 41 5.51 1.05 -6.56
N ALA A 42 5.53 0.13 -5.59
CA ALA A 42 5.60 -1.30 -5.83
C ALA A 42 4.30 -1.96 -5.37
N ALA A 43 3.80 -2.91 -6.16
CA ALA A 43 2.68 -3.74 -5.73
C ALA A 43 3.09 -4.62 -4.52
N PRO A 44 2.14 -4.93 -3.62
CA PRO A 44 2.31 -5.99 -2.63
C PRO A 44 2.73 -7.30 -3.28
N SER A 45 3.57 -8.09 -2.61
CA SER A 45 4.09 -9.36 -3.15
C SER A 45 3.08 -10.51 -3.07
N GLY A 46 1.93 -10.29 -2.45
CA GLY A 46 0.79 -11.18 -2.44
C GLY A 46 -0.35 -10.60 -1.62
N GLN A 47 -1.39 -11.41 -1.43
CA GLN A 47 -2.57 -11.00 -0.68
C GLN A 47 -2.25 -10.79 0.80
N ALA A 48 -2.77 -9.69 1.36
CA ALA A 48 -2.64 -9.30 2.75
C ALA A 48 -3.83 -9.83 3.57
N THR A 49 -3.56 -10.26 4.79
CA THR A 49 -4.58 -10.67 5.76
C THR A 49 -5.23 -9.47 6.44
N ALA A 50 -4.53 -8.34 6.47
CA ALA A 50 -5.01 -7.10 7.06
C ALA A 50 -4.35 -5.90 6.36
N ALA A 51 -5.01 -4.75 6.51
CA ALA A 51 -4.50 -3.44 6.15
C ALA A 51 -4.49 -2.53 7.37
N LEU A 52 -3.49 -1.65 7.46
CA LEU A 52 -3.44 -0.58 8.44
C LEU A 52 -3.25 0.76 7.71
N VAL A 53 -4.11 1.72 8.02
CA VAL A 53 -3.94 3.11 7.60
C VAL A 53 -3.59 3.93 8.82
N THR A 54 -2.50 4.69 8.75
CA THR A 54 -2.06 5.53 9.87
C THR A 54 -3.04 6.69 10.10
N HIS A 55 -3.59 7.23 9.01
CA HIS A 55 -4.66 8.23 8.97
C HIS A 55 -5.27 8.28 7.55
N LEU A 56 -6.33 9.09 7.37
CA LEU A 56 -7.20 9.05 6.20
C LEU A 56 -6.88 10.08 5.10
N HIS A 57 -5.69 10.67 5.10
CA HIS A 57 -5.29 11.51 3.96
C HIS A 57 -5.06 10.67 2.71
N ARG A 58 -5.24 11.28 1.53
CA ARG A 58 -5.17 10.58 0.23
C ARG A 58 -3.80 10.02 -0.10
N ASP A 59 -2.75 10.52 0.55
CA ASP A 59 -1.39 10.04 0.43
C ASP A 59 -1.10 8.83 1.32
N HIS A 60 -2.04 8.46 2.22
CA HIS A 60 -1.94 7.28 3.08
C HIS A 60 -3.08 6.28 2.85
N THR A 61 -4.21 6.73 2.31
CA THR A 61 -5.40 5.90 2.11
C THR A 61 -5.86 5.90 0.65
N ASP A 62 -5.78 4.73 0.04
CA ASP A 62 -6.38 4.41 -1.26
C ASP A 62 -7.29 3.19 -1.10
N ALA A 63 -8.59 3.44 -0.95
CA ALA A 63 -9.56 2.38 -0.67
C ALA A 63 -9.57 1.27 -1.73
N SER A 64 -9.33 1.62 -2.99
CA SER A 64 -9.27 0.63 -4.07
C SER A 64 -8.04 -0.26 -3.93
N ALA A 65 -6.89 0.32 -3.59
CA ALA A 65 -5.65 -0.42 -3.39
C ALA A 65 -5.76 -1.40 -2.22
N LEU A 66 -6.38 -0.97 -1.12
CA LEU A 66 -6.57 -1.82 0.05
C LEU A 66 -7.56 -2.95 -0.22
N ALA A 67 -8.61 -2.70 -1.01
CA ALA A 67 -9.56 -3.73 -1.44
C ALA A 67 -8.89 -4.82 -2.28
N ASP A 68 -8.09 -4.43 -3.28
CA ASP A 68 -7.43 -5.39 -4.19
C ASP A 68 -6.26 -6.15 -3.53
N ALA A 69 -5.61 -5.52 -2.55
CA ALA A 69 -4.43 -6.06 -1.88
C ALA A 69 -4.76 -7.06 -0.76
N SER A 70 -6.00 -7.15 -0.30
CA SER A 70 -6.36 -7.91 0.90
C SER A 70 -7.38 -9.01 0.62
N VAL A 71 -7.28 -10.11 1.37
CA VAL A 71 -8.37 -11.09 1.43
C VAL A 71 -9.46 -10.56 2.36
N TRP A 72 -10.67 -10.38 1.83
CA TRP A 72 -11.86 -9.98 2.58
C TRP A 72 -12.87 -11.11 2.59
#